data_AF-A0A1N6FQE0-F1
#
_entry.id   AF-A0A1N6FQE0-F1
#
_cell.length_a   1.000
_cell.length_b   1.000
_cell.length_c   1.000
_cell.angle_alpha   90.00
_cell.angle_beta   90.00
_cell.angle_gamma   90.00
#
_symmetry.space_group_name_H-M   'P 1'
#
loop_
_entity.id
_entity.type
_entity.pdbx_description
1 polymer ?
#
loop_
_entity_poly.entity_id
_entity_poly.type
_entity_poly.pdbx_seq_one_letter_code
_entity_poly.pdbx_strand_id
1 'polypeptide(L)'
;MKTYLKYDSELQGILIASFLISFILINFLDGDFAMKLIIFEFFMIAIVQYTNNLIKFFSKIYIRTDSRYVYIFLSSYVVIGFIIWALSSIFDINKGSISLKNIFELMAISWLILSPILIIQSLVISYSDKKENYEKPAI
;
A
#
# COMPACT_ATOMS: atom_id res chain seq x y z
N MET A 1 -14.65 -12.37 -6.61
CA MET A 1 -14.43 -11.77 -5.28
C MET A 1 -14.06 -12.81 -4.21
N LYS A 2 -14.77 -13.94 -4.08
CA LYS A 2 -14.50 -14.98 -3.05
C LYS A 2 -13.09 -15.60 -3.11
N THR A 3 -12.51 -15.81 -4.30
CA THR A 3 -11.21 -16.50 -4.44
C THR A 3 -10.00 -15.64 -4.04
N TYR A 4 -10.00 -14.35 -4.39
CA TYR A 4 -8.90 -13.43 -4.04
C TYR A 4 -8.80 -13.18 -2.53
N LEU A 5 -9.95 -13.07 -1.86
CA LEU A 5 -10.01 -12.86 -0.41
C LEU A 5 -9.58 -14.09 0.40
N LYS A 6 -9.65 -15.29 -0.20
CA LYS A 6 -9.23 -16.54 0.44
C LYS A 6 -7.72 -16.58 0.69
N TYR A 7 -6.93 -15.96 -0.18
CA TYR A 7 -5.46 -15.95 -0.13
C TYR A 7 -4.90 -14.59 0.28
N ASP A 8 -5.70 -13.71 0.87
CA ASP A 8 -5.28 -12.35 1.26
C ASP A 8 -4.06 -12.40 2.18
N SER A 9 -4.07 -13.25 3.21
CA SER A 9 -2.92 -13.38 4.11
C SER A 9 -1.66 -13.92 3.46
N GLU A 10 -1.81 -14.86 2.54
CA GLU A 10 -0.72 -15.48 1.80
C GLU A 10 -0.10 -14.45 0.84
N LEU A 11 -0.93 -13.66 0.15
CA LEU A 11 -0.48 -12.55 -0.70
C LEU A 11 0.25 -11.48 0.11
N GLN A 12 -0.28 -11.08 1.28
CA GLN A 12 0.38 -10.13 2.16
C GLN A 12 1.72 -10.68 2.68
N GLY A 13 1.77 -11.97 3.03
CA GLY A 13 2.99 -12.65 3.46
C GLY A 13 4.05 -12.71 2.36
N ILE A 14 3.67 -13.06 1.12
CA ILE A 14 4.58 -13.09 -0.04
C ILE A 14 5.14 -11.70 -0.32
N LEU A 15 4.31 -10.65 -0.24
CA LEU A 15 4.75 -9.26 -0.46
C LEU A 15 5.73 -8.77 0.62
N ILE A 16 5.49 -9.11 1.88
CA ILE A 16 6.44 -8.79 2.96
C ILE A 16 7.74 -9.57 2.78
N ALA A 17 7.66 -10.85 2.40
CA ALA A 17 8.83 -11.67 2.14
C ALA A 17 9.65 -11.13 0.96
N SER A 18 9.01 -10.70 -0.13
CA SER A 18 9.71 -10.10 -1.28
C SER A 18 10.44 -8.82 -0.86
N PHE A 19 9.80 -7.97 -0.06
CA PHE A 19 10.42 -6.75 0.47
C PHE A 19 11.66 -7.04 1.30
N LEU A 20 11.60 -8.04 2.19
CA LEU A 20 12.76 -8.46 3.00
C LEU A 20 13.89 -9.00 2.14
N ILE A 21 13.58 -9.77 1.10
CA ILE A 21 14.57 -10.29 0.14
C ILE A 21 15.23 -9.12 -0.60
N SER A 22 14.44 -8.19 -1.12
CA SER A 22 14.97 -6.98 -1.78
C SER A 22 15.84 -6.16 -0.84
N PHE A 23 15.46 -6.04 0.43
CA PHE A 23 16.26 -5.35 1.43
C PHE A 23 17.63 -6.01 1.65
N ILE A 24 17.70 -7.34 1.66
CA ILE A 24 18.97 -8.08 1.74
C ILE A 24 19.81 -7.86 0.47
N LEU A 25 19.15 -7.89 -0.70
CA LEU A 25 19.79 -7.75 -2.01
C LEU A 25 20.40 -6.36 -2.27
N ILE A 26 19.99 -5.32 -1.52
CA ILE A 26 20.59 -3.98 -1.57
C ILE A 26 22.11 -4.04 -1.47
N ASN A 27 22.65 -4.89 -0.60
CA ASN A 27 24.09 -4.98 -0.35
C ASN A 27 24.88 -5.52 -1.56
N PHE A 28 24.19 -6.06 -2.56
CA PHE A 28 24.77 -6.69 -3.74
C PHE A 28 24.51 -5.91 -5.04
N LEU A 29 23.72 -4.84 -4.97
CA LEU A 29 23.33 -4.01 -6.11
C LEU A 29 23.99 -2.62 -6.00
N ASP A 30 24.05 -1.90 -7.12
CA ASP A 30 24.43 -0.50 -7.12
C ASP A 30 23.44 0.32 -6.26
N GLY A 31 23.96 1.22 -5.42
CA GLY A 31 23.20 1.91 -4.39
C GLY A 31 22.04 2.74 -4.93
N ASP A 32 22.23 3.40 -6.08
CA ASP A 32 21.19 4.20 -6.74
C ASP A 32 20.07 3.35 -7.33
N PHE A 33 20.42 2.21 -7.92
CA PHE A 33 19.44 1.28 -8.47
C PHE A 33 18.66 0.58 -7.34
N ALA A 34 19.38 0.14 -6.30
CA ALA A 34 18.81 -0.49 -5.13
C ALA A 34 17.80 0.42 -4.42
N MET A 35 18.15 1.70 -4.18
CA MET A 35 17.21 2.65 -3.55
C MET A 35 15.93 2.83 -4.34
N LYS A 36 16.03 3.00 -5.67
CA LYS A 36 14.85 3.15 -6.53
C LYS A 36 13.97 1.90 -6.50
N LEU A 37 14.57 0.71 -6.50
CA LEU A 37 13.85 -0.56 -6.44
C LEU A 37 13.05 -0.70 -5.13
N ILE A 38 13.67 -0.41 -3.98
CA ILE A 38 13.00 -0.50 -2.67
C ILE A 38 11.82 0.47 -2.60
N ILE A 39 12.03 1.74 -3.01
CA ILE A 39 10.98 2.75 -2.97
C ILE A 39 9.81 2.29 -3.85
N PHE A 40 10.10 1.81 -5.05
CA PHE A 40 9.08 1.30 -5.95
C PHE A 40 8.33 0.10 -5.37
N GLU A 41 9.03 -0.90 -4.86
CA GLU A 41 8.44 -2.09 -4.26
C GLU A 41 7.58 -1.73 -3.04
N PHE A 42 8.06 -0.82 -2.22
CA PHE A 42 7.34 -0.32 -1.06
C PHE A 42 5.99 0.32 -1.42
N PHE A 43 5.96 1.17 -2.44
CA PHE A 43 4.70 1.73 -2.95
C PHE A 43 3.80 0.68 -3.62
N MET A 44 4.39 -0.32 -4.28
CA MET A 44 3.62 -1.45 -4.82
C MET A 44 2.91 -2.25 -3.72
N ILE A 45 3.58 -2.49 -2.60
CA ILE A 45 2.97 -3.14 -1.43
C ILE A 45 1.81 -2.28 -0.90
N ALA A 46 2.01 -0.97 -0.77
CA ALA A 46 0.95 -0.05 -0.35
C ALA A 46 -0.27 -0.09 -1.28
N ILE A 47 -0.06 -0.16 -2.60
CA ILE A 47 -1.13 -0.29 -3.61
C ILE A 47 -1.92 -1.59 -3.42
N VAL A 48 -1.24 -2.72 -3.24
CA VAL A 48 -1.92 -4.02 -3.05
C VAL A 48 -2.72 -4.02 -1.75
N GLN A 49 -2.14 -3.53 -0.66
CA GLN A 49 -2.81 -3.43 0.64
C GLN A 49 -4.05 -2.53 0.57
N TYR A 50 -3.92 -1.37 -0.08
CA TYR A 50 -5.04 -0.47 -0.31
C TYR A 50 -6.16 -1.15 -1.12
N THR A 51 -5.79 -1.80 -2.22
CA THR A 51 -6.74 -2.49 -3.10
C THR A 51 -7.49 -3.60 -2.36
N ASN A 52 -6.80 -4.41 -1.55
CA ASN A 52 -7.42 -5.47 -0.77
C ASN A 52 -8.42 -4.92 0.25
N ASN A 53 -8.04 -3.88 0.99
CA ASN A 53 -8.94 -3.25 1.96
C ASN A 53 -10.12 -2.54 1.29
N LEU A 54 -9.91 -1.94 0.12
CA LEU A 54 -10.98 -1.34 -0.66
C LEU A 54 -12.00 -2.40 -1.10
N ILE A 55 -11.53 -3.55 -1.61
CA ILE A 55 -12.37 -4.71 -1.97
C ILE A 55 -13.14 -5.19 -0.73
N LYS A 56 -12.48 -5.33 0.43
CA LYS A 56 -13.13 -5.73 1.69
C LYS A 56 -14.18 -4.74 2.16
N PHE A 57 -13.94 -3.45 1.99
CA PHE A 57 -14.87 -2.39 2.36
C PHE A 57 -16.18 -2.42 1.54
N PHE A 58 -16.07 -2.71 0.25
CA PHE A 58 -17.24 -2.87 -0.62
C PHE A 58 -17.89 -4.25 -0.51
N SER A 59 -17.23 -5.22 0.12
CA SER A 59 -17.79 -6.55 0.36
C SER A 59 -18.84 -6.53 1.46
N LYS A 60 -19.95 -7.26 1.26
CA LYS A 60 -20.96 -7.50 2.31
C LYS A 60 -20.52 -8.50 3.38
N ILE A 61 -19.43 -9.23 3.13
CA ILE A 61 -18.93 -10.29 4.02
C ILE A 61 -18.18 -9.69 5.22
N TYR A 62 -17.55 -8.53 5.04
CA TYR A 62 -16.70 -7.93 6.07
C TYR A 62 -17.39 -6.74 6.74
N ILE A 63 -17.17 -6.60 8.05
CA ILE A 63 -17.69 -5.47 8.82
C ILE A 63 -16.91 -4.20 8.44
N ARG A 64 -17.64 -3.09 8.32
CA ARG A 64 -17.05 -1.77 8.11
C ARG A 64 -16.78 -1.14 9.48
N THR A 65 -15.54 -1.23 9.94
CA THR A 65 -15.09 -0.61 11.18
C THR A 65 -14.56 0.80 10.93
N ASP A 66 -14.60 1.67 11.92
CA ASP A 66 -14.05 3.03 11.83
C ASP A 66 -12.56 3.03 11.43
N SER A 67 -11.80 2.05 11.94
CA SER A 67 -10.41 1.83 11.54
C SER A 67 -10.25 1.63 10.03
N ARG A 68 -11.18 0.89 9.39
CA ARG A 68 -11.17 0.69 7.93
C ARG A 68 -11.52 1.97 7.17
N TYR A 69 -12.44 2.79 7.68
CA TYR A 69 -12.75 4.09 7.07
C TYR A 69 -11.53 5.01 7.08
N VAL A 70 -10.87 5.15 8.24
CA VAL A 70 -9.66 5.96 8.40
C VAL A 70 -8.53 5.44 7.51
N TYR A 71 -8.33 4.11 7.50
CA TYR A 71 -7.33 3.48 6.65
C TYR A 71 -7.54 3.80 5.16
N ILE A 72 -8.77 3.63 4.66
CA ILE A 72 -9.07 3.87 3.24
C ILE A 72 -8.87 5.33 2.89
N PHE A 73 -9.32 6.26 3.73
CA PHE A 73 -9.15 7.69 3.50
C PHE A 73 -7.67 8.08 3.38
N LEU A 74 -6.86 7.71 4.38
CA LEU A 74 -5.43 8.02 4.40
C LEU A 74 -4.65 7.29 3.30
N SER A 75 -5.00 6.02 3.04
CA SER A 75 -4.37 5.24 1.97
C SER A 75 -4.73 5.75 0.58
N SER A 76 -5.94 6.28 0.39
CA SER A 76 -6.32 6.93 -0.87
C SER A 76 -5.45 8.14 -1.15
N TYR A 77 -5.18 8.97 -0.14
CA TYR A 77 -4.28 10.12 -0.27
C TYR A 77 -2.86 9.70 -0.70
N VAL A 78 -2.33 8.65 -0.09
CA VAL A 78 -0.98 8.13 -0.41
C VAL A 78 -0.95 7.46 -1.78
N VAL A 79 -1.84 6.50 -2.04
CA VAL A 79 -1.79 5.66 -3.25
C VAL A 79 -2.19 6.45 -4.49
N ILE A 80 -3.31 7.19 -4.45
CA ILE A 80 -3.76 7.98 -5.60
C ILE A 80 -2.77 9.12 -5.85
N GLY A 81 -2.28 9.78 -4.79
CA GLY A 81 -1.26 10.82 -4.90
C GLY A 81 0.01 10.30 -5.56
N PHE A 82 0.50 9.14 -5.14
CA PHE A 82 1.67 8.50 -5.74
C PHE A 82 1.45 8.14 -7.22
N ILE A 83 0.29 7.57 -7.57
CA ILE A 83 -0.03 7.24 -8.97
C ILE A 83 -0.06 8.51 -9.82
N ILE A 84 -0.70 9.58 -9.36
CA ILE A 84 -0.72 10.87 -10.07
C ILE A 84 0.70 11.39 -10.27
N TRP A 85 1.52 11.38 -9.21
CA TRP A 85 2.91 11.83 -9.30
C TRP A 85 3.75 10.99 -10.28
N ALA A 86 3.60 9.67 -10.24
CA ALA A 86 4.28 8.76 -11.16
C ALA A 86 3.88 9.02 -12.61
N LEU A 87 2.58 9.18 -12.89
CA LEU A 87 2.08 9.51 -14.23
C LEU A 87 2.57 10.89 -14.68
N SER A 88 2.51 11.92 -13.82
CA SER A 88 3.02 13.26 -14.14
C SER A 88 4.51 13.26 -14.44
N SER A 89 5.28 12.39 -13.78
CA SER A 89 6.71 12.22 -14.02
C SER A 89 7.01 11.50 -15.33
N ILE A 90 6.19 10.50 -15.71
CA ILE A 90 6.33 9.76 -16.99
C ILE A 90 5.95 10.64 -18.19
N PHE A 91 4.87 11.41 -18.08
CA PHE A 91 4.36 12.24 -19.17
C PHE A 91 5.05 13.62 -19.29
N ASP A 92 6.18 13.83 -18.58
CA ASP A 92 6.97 15.06 -18.63
C ASP A 92 6.17 16.35 -18.33
N ILE A 93 5.01 16.22 -17.68
CA ILE A 93 4.10 17.35 -17.34
C ILE A 93 4.81 18.36 -16.42
N ASN A 94 5.83 17.88 -15.69
CA ASN A 94 6.68 18.67 -14.81
C ASN A 94 7.79 19.47 -15.54
N LYS A 95 7.92 19.41 -16.87
CA LYS A 95 8.79 20.30 -17.66
C LYS A 95 8.16 21.68 -17.95
N GLY A 96 6.91 21.91 -17.52
CA GLY A 96 6.26 23.22 -17.57
C GLY A 96 6.78 24.22 -16.53
N SER A 97 6.44 25.50 -16.68
CA SER A 97 6.93 26.66 -15.91
C SER A 97 6.55 26.71 -14.42
N ILE A 98 5.83 25.72 -13.92
CA ILE A 98 5.41 25.65 -12.50
C ILE A 98 6.28 24.59 -11.82
N SER A 99 7.23 25.06 -11.00
CA SER A 99 8.09 24.24 -10.15
C SER A 99 7.28 23.57 -9.02
N LEU A 100 6.48 22.56 -9.36
CA LEU A 100 5.78 21.70 -8.40
C LEU A 100 6.72 20.70 -7.70
N LYS A 101 7.99 20.69 -8.09
CA LYS A 101 9.05 19.81 -7.56
C LYS A 101 9.07 19.79 -6.03
N ASN A 102 9.09 20.97 -5.39
CA ASN A 102 9.16 21.07 -3.92
C ASN A 102 7.89 20.53 -3.23
N ILE A 103 6.72 20.70 -3.85
CA ILE A 103 5.45 20.19 -3.30
C ILE A 103 5.42 18.65 -3.41
N PHE A 104 5.82 18.12 -4.56
CA PHE A 104 5.89 16.67 -4.76
C PHE A 104 6.96 16.00 -3.88
N GLU A 105 8.10 16.63 -3.66
CA GLU A 105 9.11 16.14 -2.71
C GLU A 105 8.57 16.10 -1.28
N LEU A 106 7.87 17.15 -0.83
CA LEU A 106 7.26 17.18 0.49
C LEU A 106 6.16 16.11 0.65
N MET A 107 5.37 15.88 -0.40
CA MET A 107 4.38 14.82 -0.46
C MET A 107 5.03 13.43 -0.44
N ALA A 108 6.11 13.21 -1.18
CA ALA A 108 6.84 11.95 -1.17
C ALA A 108 7.39 11.63 0.22
N ILE A 109 7.91 12.63 0.94
CA ILE A 109 8.37 12.47 2.33
C ILE A 109 7.21 12.09 3.26
N SER A 110 6.06 12.78 3.15
CA SER A 110 4.89 12.46 3.98
C SER A 110 4.37 11.05 3.70
N TRP A 111 4.42 10.59 2.44
CA TRP A 111 4.05 9.24 2.06
C TRP A 111 5.01 8.19 2.58
N LEU A 112 6.33 8.45 2.60
CA LEU A 112 7.32 7.54 3.19
C LEU A 112 7.06 7.31 4.69
N ILE A 113 6.52 8.30 5.40
CA ILE A 113 6.15 8.19 6.82
C ILE A 113 4.78 7.54 7.00
N LEU A 114 3.80 7.86 6.15
CA LEU A 114 2.43 7.35 6.28
C LEU A 114 2.31 5.89 5.83
N SER A 115 2.99 5.50 4.77
CA SER A 115 2.86 4.16 4.17
C SER A 115 3.20 3.01 5.14
N PRO A 116 4.26 3.06 5.98
CA PRO A 116 4.52 2.01 6.97
C PRO A 116 3.39 1.90 8.01
N ILE A 117 2.89 3.05 8.48
CA ILE A 117 1.78 3.12 9.45
C ILE A 117 0.54 2.46 8.83
N LEU A 118 0.25 2.77 7.57
CA LEU A 118 -0.88 2.21 6.85
C LEU A 118 -0.69 0.70 6.61
N ILE A 119 0.50 0.22 6.26
CA ILE A 119 0.75 -1.23 6.11
C ILE A 119 0.47 -1.95 7.43
N ILE A 120 0.93 -1.43 8.57
CA ILE A 120 0.65 -2.00 9.90
C ILE A 120 -0.86 -1.97 10.18
N GLN A 121 -1.53 -0.84 9.94
CA GLN A 121 -2.97 -0.72 10.14
C GLN A 121 -3.75 -1.73 9.27
N SER A 122 -3.34 -1.94 8.02
CA SER A 122 -3.90 -2.95 7.12
C SER A 122 -3.77 -4.35 7.70
N LEU A 123 -2.58 -4.70 8.21
CA LEU A 123 -2.32 -6.01 8.82
C LEU A 123 -3.20 -6.23 10.06
N VAL A 124 -3.37 -5.21 10.90
CA VAL A 124 -4.25 -5.25 12.07
C VAL A 124 -5.71 -5.47 11.66
N ILE A 125 -6.19 -4.76 10.63
CA ILE A 125 -7.53 -4.94 10.07
C ILE A 125 -7.70 -6.39 9.56
N SER A 126 -6.75 -6.89 8.79
CA SER A 126 -6.76 -8.26 8.27
C SER A 126 -6.75 -9.33 9.36
N TYR A 127 -6.03 -9.10 10.47
CA TYR A 127 -6.03 -10.01 11.61
C TYR A 127 -7.39 -10.01 12.34
N SER A 128 -7.96 -8.84 12.57
CA SER A 128 -9.30 -8.69 13.17
C SER A 128 -10.38 -9.38 12.32
N ASP A 129 -10.32 -9.20 11.00
CA ASP A 129 -11.24 -9.85 10.05
C ASP A 129 -11.19 -11.37 10.15
N LYS A 130 -9.99 -11.95 10.32
CA LYS A 130 -9.86 -13.41 10.48
C LYS A 130 -10.55 -13.85 11.77
N LYS A 131 -10.26 -13.20 12.90
CA LYS A 131 -10.83 -13.54 14.20
C LYS A 131 -12.37 -13.53 14.17
N GLU A 132 -12.99 -12.49 13.61
CA GLU A 132 -14.45 -12.40 13.51
C GLU A 132 -15.07 -13.47 12.60
N ASN A 133 -14.39 -13.86 11.51
CA ASN A 133 -14.87 -14.94 10.63
C ASN A 133 -14.76 -16.33 11.28
N TYR A 134 -13.86 -16.52 12.24
CA TYR A 134 -13.79 -17.75 13.05
C TYR A 134 -14.88 -17.80 14.14
N GLU A 135 -15.27 -16.64 14.67
CA GLU A 135 -16.26 -16.55 15.77
C GLU A 135 -17.72 -16.55 15.27
N LYS A 136 -17.98 -16.28 13.98
CA LYS A 136 -19.30 -16.46 13.39
C LYS A 136 -19.46 -17.91 12.87
N PRO A 137 -20.40 -18.71 13.40
CA PRO A 137 -20.69 -20.01 12.81
C PRO A 137 -21.15 -19.79 11.36
N ALA A 138 -20.63 -20.61 10.45
CA ALA A 138 -21.07 -20.63 9.07
C ALA A 138 -22.58 -20.90 9.05
N ILE A 139 -23.36 -19.91 8.59
CA ILE A 139 -24.79 -20.06 8.27
C ILE A 139 -24.87 -20.64 6.87
#